data_AF-A0A2A5HV66-F1
#
_entry.id   AF-A0A2A5HV66-F1
#
_cell.length_a   1.000
_cell.length_b   1.000
_cell.length_c   1.000
_cell.angle_alpha   90.00
_cell.angle_beta   90.00
_cell.angle_gamma   90.00
#
_symmetry.space_group_name_H-M   'P 1'
#
loop_
_entity.id
_entity.type
_entity.pdbx_description
1 polymer ?
#
loop_
_entity_poly.entity_id
_entity_poly.type
_entity_poly.pdbx_seq_one_letter_code
_entity_poly.pdbx_strand_id
1 'polypeptide(L)'
;MIRNKLHMLSALAVIFLLILIALNVVSSMRLKAHNYFFINEVDPRASALNEMFFVFGYGYSIHNFKNFVIRGDGTDRDARLLAKLDGNAQAFSESLGRYTRLINKTRISTQWFSKQVPQAFSKKERISLQTIRNTHQKYMKNVPLVTEAKRRGLSVVEVDRAVKISDAPAIAAFNNLYLDIRQLQETTLVETEKLANQIGTLMKISMAVLVILISSLIITAFQVLRPIVELTKKINEDDSIEAAVAAFKYAHKDEFSLLMDAIKAKPYPQSKGRP
;
A
#
# COMPACT_ATOMS: atom_id res chain seq x y z
N MET A 1 46.44 18.56 -5.20
CA MET A 1 45.21 19.15 -4.59
C MET A 1 43.93 18.80 -5.35
N ILE A 2 43.90 18.86 -6.69
CA ILE A 2 42.70 18.56 -7.51
C ILE A 2 42.22 17.10 -7.36
N ARG A 3 43.13 16.13 -7.35
CA ARG A 3 42.82 14.70 -7.15
C ARG A 3 41.96 14.42 -5.91
N ASN A 4 42.34 14.98 -4.75
CA ASN A 4 41.62 14.76 -3.50
C ASN A 4 40.23 15.42 -3.53
N LYS A 5 40.09 16.57 -4.20
CA LYS A 5 38.79 17.23 -4.40
C LYS A 5 37.85 16.41 -5.29
N LEU A 6 38.39 15.79 -6.35
CA LEU A 6 37.62 14.92 -7.25
C LEU A 6 37.14 13.65 -6.53
N HIS A 7 38.00 12.97 -5.78
CA HIS A 7 37.61 11.80 -5.00
C HIS A 7 36.55 12.15 -3.94
N MET A 8 36.69 13.30 -3.28
CA MET A 8 35.70 13.79 -2.31
C MET A 8 34.33 14.04 -2.98
N LEU A 9 34.31 14.68 -4.16
CA LEU A 9 33.07 14.91 -4.92
C LEU A 9 32.40 13.60 -5.35
N SER A 10 33.17 12.64 -5.87
CA SER A 10 32.64 11.32 -6.23
C SER A 10 32.08 10.57 -5.02
N ALA A 11 32.78 10.62 -3.88
CA ALA A 11 32.32 10.01 -2.64
C ALA A 11 30.99 10.64 -2.16
N LEU A 12 30.90 11.97 -2.18
CA LEU A 12 29.67 12.69 -1.81
C LEU A 12 28.50 12.33 -2.74
N ALA A 13 28.73 12.21 -4.04
CA ALA A 13 27.70 11.86 -4.99
C ALA A 13 27.21 10.40 -4.80
N VAL A 14 28.11 9.47 -4.48
CA VAL A 14 27.75 8.09 -4.12
C VAL A 14 26.95 8.07 -2.82
N ILE A 15 27.38 8.79 -1.77
CA ILE A 15 26.65 8.88 -0.50
C ILE A 15 25.24 9.45 -0.74
N PHE A 16 25.13 10.51 -1.55
CA PHE A 16 23.85 11.09 -1.91
C PHE A 16 22.94 10.08 -2.64
N LEU A 17 23.48 9.32 -3.60
CA LEU A 17 22.73 8.26 -4.28
C LEU A 17 22.25 7.18 -3.30
N LEU A 18 23.09 6.76 -2.34
CA LEU A 18 22.73 5.79 -1.31
C LEU A 18 21.60 6.30 -0.41
N ILE A 19 21.62 7.59 -0.04
CA ILE A 19 20.54 8.22 0.73
C ILE A 19 19.24 8.19 -0.08
N LEU A 20 19.28 8.55 -1.37
CA LEU A 20 18.10 8.49 -2.23
C LEU A 20 17.55 7.05 -2.36
N ILE A 21 18.42 6.05 -2.51
CA ILE A 21 18.01 4.64 -2.53
C ILE A 21 17.35 4.26 -1.20
N ALA A 22 17.94 4.62 -0.06
CA ALA A 22 17.36 4.33 1.25
C ALA A 22 15.98 4.98 1.42
N LEU A 23 15.80 6.24 0.98
CA LEU A 23 14.52 6.93 0.99
C LEU A 23 13.47 6.23 0.09
N ASN A 24 13.87 5.75 -1.09
CA ASN A 24 13.00 4.96 -1.97
C ASN A 24 12.57 3.64 -1.30
N VAL A 25 13.50 2.93 -0.66
CA VAL A 25 13.21 1.67 0.04
C VAL A 25 12.23 1.90 1.19
N VAL A 26 12.48 2.90 2.05
CA VAL A 26 11.57 3.24 3.16
C VAL A 26 10.19 3.64 2.64
N SER A 27 10.12 4.44 1.59
CA SER A 27 8.85 4.85 0.99
C SER A 27 8.10 3.66 0.37
N SER A 28 8.80 2.75 -0.30
CA SER A 28 8.23 1.51 -0.85
C SER A 28 7.71 0.59 0.25
N MET A 29 8.43 0.46 1.37
CA MET A 29 7.95 -0.29 2.54
C MET A 29 6.66 0.30 3.11
N ARG A 30 6.57 1.64 3.20
CA ARG A 30 5.34 2.34 3.64
C ARG A 30 4.18 2.10 2.69
N LEU A 31 4.41 2.18 1.38
CA LEU A 31 3.40 1.90 0.36
C LEU A 31 2.90 0.45 0.46
N LYS A 32 3.83 -0.51 0.58
CA LYS A 32 3.49 -1.93 0.78
C LYS A 32 2.66 -2.13 2.04
N ALA A 33 2.97 -1.42 3.13
CA ALA A 33 2.19 -1.48 4.36
C ALA A 33 0.76 -0.93 4.18
N HIS A 34 0.57 0.18 3.45
CA HIS A 34 -0.76 0.74 3.14
C HIS A 34 -1.57 -0.19 2.26
N ASN A 35 -0.95 -0.74 1.22
CA ASN A 35 -1.60 -1.73 0.38
C ASN A 35 -1.96 -3.01 1.16
N TYR A 36 -1.06 -3.47 2.04
CA TYR A 36 -1.32 -4.63 2.90
C TYR A 36 -2.51 -4.36 3.84
N PHE A 37 -2.55 -3.19 4.48
CA PHE A 37 -3.67 -2.79 5.33
C PHE A 37 -4.98 -2.74 4.54
N PHE A 38 -4.99 -2.15 3.35
CA PHE A 38 -6.17 -2.11 2.50
C PHE A 38 -6.70 -3.52 2.19
N ILE A 39 -5.84 -4.41 1.70
CA ILE A 39 -6.19 -5.77 1.26
C ILE A 39 -6.62 -6.66 2.43
N ASN A 40 -6.00 -6.51 3.60
CA ASN A 40 -6.22 -7.44 4.72
C ASN A 40 -7.21 -6.93 5.77
N GLU A 41 -7.49 -5.62 5.80
CA GLU A 41 -8.34 -5.01 6.82
C GLU A 41 -9.55 -4.32 6.19
N VAL A 42 -9.35 -3.43 5.21
CA VAL A 42 -10.44 -2.59 4.67
C VAL A 42 -11.35 -3.38 3.73
N ASP A 43 -10.78 -4.01 2.71
CA ASP A 43 -11.55 -4.74 1.69
C ASP A 43 -12.33 -5.94 2.27
N PRO A 44 -11.75 -6.80 3.14
CA PRO A 44 -12.48 -7.91 3.73
C PRO A 44 -13.63 -7.44 4.63
N ARG A 45 -13.49 -6.30 5.32
CA ARG A 45 -14.57 -5.72 6.12
C ARG A 45 -15.70 -5.22 5.22
N ALA A 46 -15.38 -4.52 4.13
CA ALA A 46 -16.36 -4.06 3.16
C ALA A 46 -17.16 -5.24 2.59
N SER A 47 -16.46 -6.30 2.16
CA SER A 47 -17.09 -7.53 1.67
C SER A 47 -17.98 -8.19 2.73
N ALA A 48 -17.51 -8.34 3.96
CA ALA A 48 -18.29 -8.94 5.04
C ALA A 48 -19.51 -8.10 5.44
N LEU A 49 -19.42 -6.77 5.37
CA LEU A 49 -20.54 -5.86 5.62
C LEU A 49 -21.62 -6.03 4.55
N ASN A 50 -21.22 -6.03 3.26
CA ASN A 50 -22.12 -6.23 2.14
C ASN A 50 -22.87 -7.57 2.26
N GLU A 51 -22.16 -8.64 2.59
CA GLU A 51 -22.76 -9.95 2.79
C GLU A 51 -23.75 -9.97 3.97
N MET A 52 -23.36 -9.41 5.12
CA MET A 52 -24.23 -9.31 6.29
C MET A 52 -25.50 -8.51 5.98
N PHE A 53 -25.38 -7.41 5.24
CA PHE A 53 -26.49 -6.57 4.83
C PHE A 53 -27.44 -7.29 3.85
N PHE A 54 -26.87 -8.01 2.88
CA PHE A 54 -27.60 -8.80 1.91
C PHE A 54 -28.43 -9.89 2.59
N VAL A 55 -27.82 -10.69 3.46
CA VAL A 55 -28.51 -11.76 4.22
C VAL A 55 -29.53 -11.18 5.21
N PHE A 56 -29.35 -9.96 5.70
CA PHE A 56 -30.33 -9.32 6.58
C PHE A 56 -31.61 -8.90 5.82
N GLY A 57 -31.48 -8.25 4.65
CA GLY A 57 -32.57 -7.48 4.04
C GLY A 57 -32.98 -7.81 2.60
N TYR A 58 -32.04 -7.94 1.66
CA TYR A 58 -32.31 -7.94 0.21
C TYR A 58 -32.85 -9.29 -0.33
N GLY A 59 -33.98 -9.76 0.20
CA GLY A 59 -34.59 -11.05 -0.19
C GLY A 59 -34.43 -12.17 0.83
N TYR A 60 -33.72 -11.92 1.93
CA TYR A 60 -33.32 -12.93 2.91
C TYR A 60 -34.12 -12.84 4.20
N SER A 61 -33.51 -12.63 5.37
CA SER A 61 -34.14 -12.84 6.68
C SER A 61 -35.45 -12.07 6.86
N ILE A 62 -35.44 -10.75 6.67
CA ILE A 62 -36.64 -9.91 6.87
C ILE A 62 -37.73 -10.26 5.86
N HIS A 63 -37.36 -10.46 4.59
CA HIS A 63 -38.34 -10.78 3.54
C HIS A 63 -38.97 -12.15 3.74
N ASN A 64 -38.18 -13.18 4.08
CA ASN A 64 -38.72 -14.50 4.37
C ASN A 64 -39.59 -14.49 5.63
N PHE A 65 -39.26 -13.66 6.62
CA PHE A 65 -40.10 -13.50 7.81
C PHE A 65 -41.45 -12.87 7.45
N LYS A 66 -41.43 -11.76 6.70
CA LYS A 66 -42.67 -11.11 6.22
C LYS A 66 -43.49 -12.06 5.34
N ASN A 67 -42.84 -12.81 4.45
CA ASN A 67 -43.50 -13.82 3.63
C ASN A 67 -44.13 -14.92 4.48
N PHE A 68 -43.47 -15.36 5.55
CA PHE A 68 -44.04 -16.31 6.49
C PHE A 68 -45.29 -15.73 7.18
N VAL A 69 -45.20 -14.49 7.69
CA VAL A 69 -46.36 -13.79 8.28
C VAL A 69 -47.54 -13.71 7.30
N ILE A 70 -47.30 -13.29 6.06
CA ILE A 70 -48.36 -13.02 5.07
C ILE A 70 -48.91 -14.29 4.42
N ARG A 71 -48.03 -15.21 4.02
CA ARG A 71 -48.37 -16.35 3.14
C ARG A 71 -48.34 -17.70 3.83
N GLY A 72 -47.91 -17.76 5.08
CA GLY A 72 -47.94 -19.02 5.81
C GLY A 72 -49.38 -19.50 6.00
N ASP A 73 -49.67 -20.71 5.54
CA ASP A 73 -51.03 -21.28 5.47
C ASP A 73 -51.13 -22.62 6.21
N GLY A 74 -50.11 -22.98 7.01
CA GLY A 74 -50.07 -24.23 7.77
C GLY A 74 -49.78 -25.47 6.92
N THR A 75 -49.39 -25.30 5.64
CA THR A 75 -49.07 -26.41 4.74
C THR A 75 -47.55 -26.67 4.66
N ASP A 76 -47.12 -27.58 3.78
CA ASP A 76 -45.70 -27.78 3.44
C ASP A 76 -44.96 -26.50 3.02
N ARG A 77 -45.71 -25.47 2.60
CA ARG A 77 -45.15 -24.14 2.33
C ARG A 77 -44.52 -23.51 3.58
N ASP A 78 -45.13 -23.69 4.74
CA ASP A 78 -44.65 -23.15 6.00
C ASP A 78 -43.35 -23.83 6.40
N ALA A 79 -43.27 -25.15 6.28
CA ALA A 79 -42.04 -25.90 6.51
C ALA A 79 -40.88 -25.37 5.63
N ARG A 80 -41.13 -25.08 4.35
CA ARG A 80 -40.12 -24.49 3.45
C ARG A 80 -39.73 -23.07 3.84
N LEU A 81 -40.68 -22.25 4.28
CA LEU A 81 -40.40 -20.87 4.72
C LEU A 81 -39.61 -20.83 6.03
N LEU A 82 -39.95 -21.71 6.98
CA LEU A 82 -39.23 -21.89 8.24
C LEU A 82 -37.80 -22.39 7.98
N ALA A 83 -37.62 -23.40 7.13
CA ALA A 83 -36.28 -23.86 6.75
C ALA A 83 -35.43 -22.74 6.12
N LYS A 84 -36.03 -21.88 5.28
CA LYS A 84 -35.34 -20.71 4.73
C LYS A 84 -34.98 -19.69 5.81
N LEU A 85 -35.86 -19.46 6.79
CA LEU A 85 -35.58 -18.56 7.91
C LEU A 85 -34.41 -19.06 8.75
N ASP A 86 -34.37 -20.34 9.06
CA ASP A 86 -33.27 -20.97 9.80
C ASP A 86 -31.95 -20.88 9.02
N GLY A 87 -31.98 -21.19 7.72
CA GLY A 87 -30.81 -21.04 6.84
C GLY A 87 -30.30 -19.59 6.78
N ASN A 88 -31.19 -18.62 6.67
CA ASN A 88 -30.81 -17.20 6.68
C ASN A 88 -30.27 -16.77 8.05
N ALA A 89 -30.82 -17.28 9.15
CA ALA A 89 -30.35 -17.00 10.49
C ALA A 89 -28.91 -17.51 10.71
N GLN A 90 -28.62 -18.71 10.21
CA GLN A 90 -27.28 -19.27 10.20
C GLN A 90 -26.33 -18.41 9.35
N ALA A 91 -26.70 -18.11 8.10
CA ALA A 91 -25.88 -17.28 7.21
C ALA A 91 -25.62 -15.88 7.78
N PHE A 92 -26.61 -15.29 8.45
CA PHE A 92 -26.46 -14.01 9.14
C PHE A 92 -25.49 -14.12 10.32
N SER A 93 -25.61 -15.17 11.13
CA SER A 93 -24.69 -15.42 12.25
C SER A 93 -23.25 -15.59 11.78
N GLU A 94 -23.05 -16.31 10.68
CA GLU A 94 -21.75 -16.54 10.08
C GLU A 94 -21.12 -15.26 9.52
N SER A 95 -21.88 -14.45 8.77
CA SER A 95 -21.41 -13.17 8.21
C SER A 95 -21.10 -12.15 9.31
N LEU A 96 -21.96 -12.04 10.32
CA LEU A 96 -21.72 -11.23 11.52
C LEU A 96 -20.46 -11.70 12.27
N GLY A 97 -20.26 -13.01 12.38
CA GLY A 97 -19.07 -13.63 12.95
C GLY A 97 -17.81 -13.32 12.18
N ARG A 98 -17.85 -13.38 10.84
CA ARG A 98 -16.75 -12.97 9.95
C ARG A 98 -16.34 -11.53 10.20
N TYR A 99 -17.29 -10.59 10.16
CA TYR A 99 -17.00 -9.18 10.41
C TYR A 99 -16.43 -8.97 11.82
N THR A 100 -17.01 -9.61 12.84
CA THR A 100 -16.54 -9.51 14.23
C THR A 100 -15.09 -10.01 14.39
N ARG A 101 -14.71 -11.10 13.71
CA ARG A 101 -13.33 -11.61 13.73
C ARG A 101 -12.34 -10.63 13.10
N LEU A 102 -12.73 -9.97 11.99
CA LEU A 102 -11.90 -8.97 11.34
C LEU A 102 -11.59 -7.80 12.29
N ILE A 103 -12.60 -7.24 12.97
CA ILE A 103 -12.38 -6.18 13.98
C ILE A 103 -11.41 -6.63 15.08
N ASN A 104 -11.53 -7.88 15.54
CA ASN A 104 -10.69 -8.40 16.61
C ASN A 104 -9.23 -8.61 16.17
N LYS A 105 -8.99 -9.02 14.91
CA LYS A 105 -7.66 -9.26 14.34
C LYS A 105 -6.86 -7.97 14.18
N THR A 106 -7.51 -6.88 13.81
CA THR A 106 -6.87 -5.58 13.53
C THR A 106 -6.11 -4.98 14.71
N ARG A 107 -6.33 -5.45 15.96
CA ARG A 107 -5.51 -5.06 17.13
C ARG A 107 -4.02 -5.42 16.98
N ILE A 108 -3.66 -6.35 16.09
CA ILE A 108 -2.30 -6.90 15.97
C ILE A 108 -1.51 -6.25 14.79
N SER A 109 -2.17 -5.80 13.71
CA SER A 109 -1.49 -5.31 12.49
C SER A 109 -1.09 -3.83 12.53
N THR A 110 -1.49 -3.08 13.56
CA THR A 110 -1.41 -1.61 13.59
C THR A 110 -0.10 -1.01 14.13
N GLN A 111 0.98 -1.78 14.27
CA GLN A 111 2.27 -1.25 14.76
C GLN A 111 2.89 -0.18 13.83
N TRP A 112 2.51 -0.17 12.54
CA TRP A 112 3.06 0.73 11.52
C TRP A 112 2.12 1.87 11.09
N PHE A 113 0.85 1.82 11.49
CA PHE A 113 -0.16 2.86 11.21
C PHE A 113 -0.32 3.76 12.43
N SER A 114 -0.59 5.04 12.18
CA SER A 114 -0.66 6.10 13.19
C SER A 114 -1.47 5.69 14.44
N LYS A 115 -0.97 6.11 15.62
CA LYS A 115 -1.50 5.83 16.96
C LYS A 115 -3.01 6.11 17.18
N GLN A 116 -3.74 6.66 16.22
CA GLN A 116 -5.07 7.25 16.43
C GLN A 116 -6.24 6.49 15.80
N VAL A 117 -6.02 5.65 14.79
CA VAL A 117 -7.11 4.96 14.07
C VAL A 117 -7.62 3.64 14.71
N PRO A 118 -6.86 2.82 15.47
CA PRO A 118 -7.32 1.45 15.77
C PRO A 118 -8.45 1.31 16.82
N GLN A 119 -8.53 2.18 17.83
CA GLN A 119 -9.38 1.89 19.01
C GLN A 119 -10.78 2.53 18.95
N ALA A 120 -10.89 3.76 18.43
CA ALA A 120 -12.17 4.46 18.39
C ALA A 120 -13.16 3.83 17.39
N PHE A 121 -12.65 3.37 16.23
CA PHE A 121 -13.45 2.69 15.21
C PHE A 121 -14.03 1.37 15.73
N SER A 122 -13.22 0.55 16.42
CA SER A 122 -13.68 -0.74 16.96
C SER A 122 -14.87 -0.60 17.93
N LYS A 123 -14.93 0.46 18.75
CA LYS A 123 -16.04 0.66 19.68
C LYS A 123 -17.36 1.00 18.96
N LYS A 124 -17.32 1.94 18.02
CA LYS A 124 -18.50 2.32 17.22
C LYS A 124 -19.00 1.14 16.40
N GLU A 125 -18.09 0.43 15.72
CA GLU A 125 -18.43 -0.76 14.95
C GLU A 125 -19.13 -1.81 15.83
N ARG A 126 -18.61 -2.11 17.01
CA ARG A 126 -19.22 -3.08 17.94
C ARG A 126 -20.63 -2.67 18.38
N ILE A 127 -20.88 -1.40 18.61
CA ILE A 127 -22.23 -0.89 18.95
C ILE A 127 -23.18 -1.09 17.76
N SER A 128 -22.74 -0.78 16.55
CA SER A 128 -23.52 -1.02 15.33
C SER A 128 -23.81 -2.51 15.14
N LEU A 129 -22.81 -3.38 15.25
CA LEU A 129 -22.98 -4.83 15.15
C LEU A 129 -23.95 -5.38 16.20
N GLN A 130 -23.87 -4.89 17.43
CA GLN A 130 -24.80 -5.30 18.49
C GLN A 130 -26.23 -4.86 18.17
N THR A 131 -26.40 -3.66 17.62
CA THR A 131 -27.72 -3.13 17.22
C THR A 131 -28.33 -3.97 16.10
N ILE A 132 -27.53 -4.33 15.09
CA ILE A 132 -27.96 -5.20 13.98
C ILE A 132 -28.31 -6.60 14.52
N ARG A 133 -27.44 -7.20 15.34
CA ARG A 133 -27.67 -8.50 15.98
C ARG A 133 -28.98 -8.52 16.77
N ASN A 134 -29.19 -7.52 17.62
CA ASN A 134 -30.39 -7.42 18.45
C ASN A 134 -31.65 -7.35 17.59
N THR A 135 -31.62 -6.59 16.49
CA THR A 135 -32.75 -6.47 15.58
C THR A 135 -33.03 -7.78 14.86
N HIS A 136 -32.00 -8.45 14.35
CA HIS A 136 -32.15 -9.78 13.74
C HIS A 136 -32.73 -10.81 14.74
N GLN A 137 -32.25 -10.80 15.99
CA GLN A 137 -32.76 -11.69 17.03
C GLN A 137 -34.23 -11.45 17.36
N LYS A 138 -34.73 -10.21 17.27
CA LYS A 138 -36.17 -9.92 17.44
C LYS A 138 -37.02 -10.66 16.39
N TYR A 139 -36.58 -10.65 15.13
CA TYR A 139 -37.26 -11.41 14.06
C TYR A 139 -37.29 -12.91 14.37
N MET A 140 -36.13 -13.49 14.73
CA MET A 140 -36.05 -14.92 15.02
C MET A 140 -36.88 -15.33 16.24
N LYS A 141 -36.90 -14.51 17.30
CA LYS A 141 -37.73 -14.74 18.49
C LYS A 141 -39.23 -14.62 18.21
N ASN A 142 -39.63 -13.88 17.17
CA ASN A 142 -41.03 -13.77 16.78
C ASN A 142 -41.50 -14.93 15.88
N VAL A 143 -40.60 -15.74 15.31
CA VAL A 143 -41.00 -16.88 14.46
C VAL A 143 -41.95 -17.84 15.20
N PRO A 144 -41.65 -18.32 16.43
CA PRO A 144 -42.58 -19.16 17.17
C PRO A 144 -43.92 -18.49 17.48
N LEU A 145 -43.93 -17.17 17.72
CA LEU A 145 -45.15 -16.41 17.97
C LEU A 145 -46.04 -16.35 16.73
N VAL A 146 -45.45 -16.15 15.55
CA VAL A 146 -46.16 -16.21 14.27
C VAL A 146 -46.74 -17.60 14.04
N THR A 147 -45.95 -18.65 14.27
CA THR A 147 -46.38 -20.04 14.11
C THR A 147 -47.58 -20.35 15.01
N GLU A 148 -47.52 -19.99 16.29
CA GLU A 148 -48.61 -20.23 17.23
C GLU A 148 -49.86 -19.38 16.91
N ALA A 149 -49.68 -18.12 16.54
CA ALA A 149 -50.79 -17.25 16.15
C ALA A 149 -51.52 -17.80 14.91
N LYS A 150 -50.77 -18.29 13.91
CA LYS A 150 -51.33 -18.95 12.73
C LYS A 150 -52.06 -20.25 13.08
N ARG A 151 -51.48 -21.08 13.96
CA ARG A 151 -52.12 -22.31 14.46
C ARG A 151 -53.46 -22.03 15.13
N ARG A 152 -53.58 -20.88 15.79
CA ARG A 152 -54.81 -20.39 16.43
C ARG A 152 -55.79 -19.72 15.46
N GLY A 153 -55.47 -19.65 14.18
CA GLY A 153 -56.34 -19.07 13.15
C GLY A 153 -56.43 -17.54 13.17
N LEU A 154 -55.45 -16.84 13.77
CA LEU A 154 -55.43 -15.37 13.75
C LEU A 154 -55.28 -14.86 12.31
N SER A 155 -55.94 -13.75 12.01
CA SER A 155 -55.81 -13.07 10.72
C SER A 155 -54.40 -12.48 10.55
N VAL A 156 -53.98 -12.29 9.29
CA VAL A 156 -52.67 -11.69 8.97
C VAL A 156 -52.47 -10.33 9.65
N VAL A 157 -53.53 -9.51 9.77
CA VAL A 157 -53.48 -8.20 10.41
C VAL A 157 -53.23 -8.32 11.92
N GLU A 158 -53.85 -9.31 12.58
CA GLU A 158 -53.63 -9.57 14.00
C GLU A 158 -52.21 -10.10 14.26
N VAL A 159 -51.74 -11.02 13.41
CA VAL A 159 -50.37 -11.54 13.48
C VAL A 159 -49.36 -10.40 13.28
N ASP A 160 -49.50 -9.58 12.23
CA ASP A 160 -48.61 -8.45 11.94
C ASP A 160 -48.54 -7.46 13.11
N ARG A 161 -49.69 -7.13 13.71
CA ARG A 161 -49.76 -6.26 14.89
C ARG A 161 -49.01 -6.86 16.09
N ALA A 162 -49.13 -8.18 16.31
CA ALA A 162 -48.50 -8.87 17.42
C ALA A 162 -46.97 -8.98 17.27
N VAL A 163 -46.46 -9.01 16.04
CA VAL A 163 -45.03 -9.30 15.75
C VAL A 163 -44.28 -8.14 15.11
N LYS A 164 -44.85 -6.94 15.15
CA LYS A 164 -44.27 -5.73 14.56
C LYS A 164 -42.87 -5.45 15.12
N ILE A 165 -41.89 -5.36 14.22
CA ILE A 165 -40.48 -5.05 14.54
C ILE A 165 -40.06 -3.84 13.71
N SER A 166 -39.42 -2.87 14.36
CA SER A 166 -38.76 -1.75 13.67
C SER A 166 -37.34 -2.14 13.26
N ASP A 167 -37.04 -2.05 11.97
CA ASP A 167 -35.73 -2.28 11.36
C ASP A 167 -34.88 -1.00 11.28
N ALA A 168 -35.47 0.18 11.51
CA ALA A 168 -34.80 1.47 11.45
C ALA A 168 -33.48 1.53 12.26
N PRO A 169 -33.39 1.00 13.50
CA PRO A 169 -32.12 0.99 14.23
C PRO A 169 -31.02 0.16 13.55
N ALA A 170 -31.39 -0.97 12.93
CA ALA A 170 -30.42 -1.79 12.21
C ALA A 170 -29.97 -1.12 10.91
N ILE A 171 -30.90 -0.50 10.17
CA ILE A 171 -30.58 0.25 8.95
C ILE A 171 -29.62 1.40 9.27
N ALA A 172 -29.90 2.17 10.32
CA ALA A 172 -29.01 3.24 10.78
C ALA A 172 -27.63 2.69 11.17
N ALA A 173 -27.57 1.55 11.86
CA ALA A 173 -26.32 0.91 12.23
C ALA A 173 -25.52 0.41 11.00
N PHE A 174 -26.17 -0.17 10.00
CA PHE A 174 -25.54 -0.53 8.73
C PHE A 174 -24.97 0.69 8.01
N ASN A 175 -25.75 1.77 7.91
CA ASN A 175 -25.30 3.01 7.28
C ASN A 175 -24.06 3.59 7.98
N ASN A 176 -24.03 3.56 9.31
CA ASN A 176 -22.84 3.99 10.06
C ASN A 176 -21.62 3.12 9.72
N LEU A 177 -21.77 1.80 9.65
CA LEU A 177 -20.67 0.90 9.24
C LEU A 177 -20.20 1.19 7.80
N TYR A 178 -21.13 1.45 6.88
CA TYR A 178 -20.78 1.82 5.50
C TYR A 178 -20.01 3.12 5.42
N LEU A 179 -20.43 4.15 6.16
CA LEU A 179 -19.74 5.43 6.22
C LEU A 179 -18.34 5.27 6.81
N ASP A 180 -18.21 4.51 7.90
CA ASP A 180 -16.91 4.25 8.54
C ASP A 180 -15.96 3.51 7.58
N ILE A 181 -16.42 2.46 6.88
CA ILE A 181 -15.61 1.71 5.91
C ILE A 181 -15.26 2.58 4.71
N ARG A 182 -16.21 3.35 4.17
CA ARG A 182 -15.96 4.26 3.05
C ARG A 182 -14.90 5.29 3.40
N GLN A 183 -14.99 5.88 4.59
CA GLN A 183 -13.97 6.82 5.07
C GLN A 183 -12.58 6.16 5.16
N LEU A 184 -12.51 4.90 5.63
CA LEU A 184 -11.26 4.13 5.64
C LEU A 184 -10.73 3.87 4.23
N GLN A 185 -11.60 3.49 3.28
CA GLN A 185 -11.22 3.29 1.87
C GLN A 185 -10.67 4.57 1.25
N GLU A 186 -11.39 5.70 1.37
CA GLU A 186 -10.99 6.99 0.83
C GLU A 186 -9.65 7.47 1.44
N THR A 187 -9.51 7.37 2.76
CA THR A 187 -8.25 7.75 3.44
C THR A 187 -7.07 6.90 2.97
N THR A 188 -7.26 5.57 2.89
CA THR A 188 -6.20 4.66 2.46
C THR A 188 -5.82 4.88 0.99
N LEU A 189 -6.80 5.16 0.13
CA LEU A 189 -6.56 5.46 -1.29
C LEU A 189 -5.74 6.74 -1.45
N VAL A 190 -6.16 7.84 -0.82
CA VAL A 190 -5.47 9.13 -0.89
C VAL A 190 -4.03 9.04 -0.37
N GLU A 191 -3.81 8.33 0.75
CA GLU A 191 -2.46 8.12 1.29
C GLU A 191 -1.61 7.25 0.36
N THR A 192 -2.19 6.22 -0.24
CA THR A 192 -1.52 5.34 -1.21
C THR A 192 -1.10 6.12 -2.46
N GLU A 193 -1.98 6.94 -3.03
CA GLU A 193 -1.67 7.79 -4.17
C GLU A 193 -0.56 8.80 -3.86
N LYS A 194 -0.62 9.43 -2.69
CA LYS A 194 0.43 10.36 -2.22
C LYS A 194 1.77 9.66 -2.12
N LEU A 195 1.84 8.48 -1.50
CA LEU A 195 3.07 7.69 -1.37
C LEU A 195 3.60 7.24 -2.74
N ALA A 196 2.72 6.79 -3.63
CA ALA A 196 3.09 6.38 -4.99
C ALA A 196 3.70 7.56 -5.78
N ASN A 197 3.09 8.75 -5.71
CA ASN A 197 3.61 9.95 -6.34
C ASN A 197 4.96 10.40 -5.76
N GLN A 198 5.14 10.30 -4.44
CA GLN A 198 6.41 10.56 -3.77
C GLN A 198 7.51 9.60 -4.22
N ILE A 199 7.22 8.29 -4.28
CA ILE A 199 8.15 7.28 -4.79
C ILE A 199 8.50 7.57 -6.25
N GLY A 200 7.51 7.85 -7.10
CA GLY A 200 7.75 8.17 -8.51
C GLY A 200 8.65 9.39 -8.69
N THR A 201 8.49 10.42 -7.85
CA THR A 201 9.36 11.60 -7.85
C THR A 201 10.77 11.26 -7.39
N LEU A 202 10.93 10.51 -6.30
CA LEU A 202 12.24 10.06 -5.82
C LEU A 202 12.97 9.19 -6.86
N MET A 203 12.26 8.28 -7.53
CA MET A 203 12.84 7.45 -8.59
C MET A 203 13.36 8.29 -9.77
N LYS A 204 12.61 9.32 -10.20
CA LYS A 204 13.06 10.25 -11.27
C LYS A 204 14.34 10.98 -10.86
N ILE A 205 14.41 11.48 -9.63
CA ILE A 205 15.60 12.15 -9.09
C ILE A 205 16.79 11.17 -9.03
N SER A 206 16.58 9.97 -8.48
CA SER A 206 17.62 8.93 -8.41
C SER A 206 18.16 8.56 -9.79
N MET A 207 17.28 8.42 -10.79
CA MET A 207 17.69 8.11 -12.17
C MET A 207 18.52 9.24 -12.78
N ALA A 208 18.11 10.51 -12.60
CA ALA A 208 18.87 11.66 -13.08
C ALA A 208 20.27 11.71 -12.46
N VAL A 209 20.38 11.51 -11.14
CA VAL A 209 21.66 11.46 -10.42
C VAL A 209 22.53 10.30 -10.92
N LEU A 210 21.93 9.13 -11.15
CA LEU A 210 22.64 7.96 -11.66
C LEU A 210 23.21 8.21 -13.08
N VAL A 211 22.42 8.82 -13.97
CA VAL A 211 22.87 9.19 -15.31
C VAL A 211 24.04 10.16 -15.24
N ILE A 212 23.96 11.20 -14.41
CA ILE A 212 25.05 12.17 -14.21
C ILE A 212 26.32 11.48 -13.70
N LEU A 213 26.19 10.56 -12.75
CA LEU A 213 27.31 9.78 -12.22
C LEU A 213 27.98 8.91 -13.28
N ILE A 214 27.18 8.17 -14.06
CA ILE A 214 27.68 7.33 -15.15
C ILE A 214 28.38 8.19 -16.21
N SER A 215 27.76 9.29 -16.64
CA SER A 215 28.38 10.22 -17.59
C SER A 215 29.69 10.79 -17.07
N SER A 216 29.76 11.16 -15.79
CA SER A 216 31.00 11.65 -15.16
C SER A 216 32.10 10.59 -15.14
N LEU A 217 31.75 9.33 -14.87
CA LEU A 217 32.71 8.21 -14.89
C LEU A 217 33.24 7.96 -16.30
N ILE A 218 32.36 7.97 -17.31
CA ILE A 218 32.74 7.83 -18.72
C ILE A 218 33.70 8.95 -19.13
N ILE A 219 33.35 10.21 -18.85
CA ILE A 219 34.19 11.37 -19.18
C ILE A 219 35.57 11.24 -18.52
N THR A 220 35.62 10.89 -17.24
CA THR A 220 36.89 10.70 -16.51
C THR A 220 37.73 9.57 -17.10
N ALA A 221 37.10 8.45 -17.47
CA ALA A 221 37.80 7.31 -18.05
C ALA A 221 38.42 7.64 -19.42
N PHE A 222 37.65 8.31 -20.29
CA PHE A 222 38.09 8.60 -21.66
C PHE A 222 38.99 9.83 -21.77
N GLN A 223 38.71 10.91 -21.04
CA GLN A 223 39.46 12.16 -21.15
C GLN A 223 40.67 12.21 -20.20
N VAL A 224 40.68 11.45 -19.10
CA VAL A 224 41.77 11.53 -18.12
C VAL A 224 42.56 10.22 -18.04
N LEU A 225 41.89 9.11 -17.72
CA LEU A 225 42.60 7.85 -17.45
C LEU A 225 43.27 7.27 -18.69
N ARG A 226 42.54 7.17 -19.81
CA ARG A 226 43.08 6.59 -21.06
C ARG A 226 44.33 7.33 -21.57
N PRO A 227 44.35 8.68 -21.69
CA PRO A 227 45.54 9.43 -22.08
C PRO A 227 46.73 9.21 -21.15
N ILE A 228 46.49 9.16 -19.84
CA ILE A 228 47.55 8.91 -18.85
C ILE A 228 48.14 7.51 -19.04
N VAL A 229 47.30 6.49 -19.26
CA VAL A 229 47.75 5.12 -19.49
C VAL A 229 48.53 5.03 -20.81
N GLU A 230 48.03 5.65 -21.89
CA GLU A 230 48.70 5.68 -23.19
C GLU A 230 50.07 6.40 -23.10
N LEU A 231 50.15 7.54 -22.41
CA LEU A 231 51.41 8.25 -22.16
C LEU A 231 52.39 7.41 -21.33
N THR A 232 51.91 6.79 -20.25
CA THR A 232 52.73 5.90 -19.41
C THR A 232 53.28 4.72 -20.21
N LYS A 233 52.45 4.13 -21.09
CA LYS A 233 52.89 3.05 -21.98
C LYS A 233 54.00 3.53 -22.91
N LYS A 234 53.85 4.69 -23.55
CA LYS A 234 54.89 5.27 -24.42
C LYS A 234 56.20 5.55 -23.67
N ILE A 235 56.12 6.10 -22.46
CA ILE A 235 57.30 6.34 -21.61
C ILE A 235 58.05 5.05 -21.29
N ASN A 236 57.35 3.93 -21.13
CA ASN A 236 57.96 2.62 -20.89
C ASN A 236 58.50 1.96 -22.17
N GLU A 237 58.01 2.35 -23.35
CA GLU A 237 58.44 1.82 -24.65
C GLU A 237 59.63 2.60 -25.25
N ASP A 238 59.73 3.90 -24.99
CA ASP A 238 60.82 4.75 -25.47
C ASP A 238 61.97 4.88 -24.45
N ASP A 239 63.22 4.80 -24.90
CA ASP A 239 64.43 4.98 -24.06
C ASP A 239 64.59 6.42 -23.50
N SER A 240 63.79 7.37 -23.98
CA SER A 240 63.78 8.76 -23.50
C SER A 240 62.36 9.25 -23.22
N ILE A 241 62.14 9.68 -21.97
CA ILE A 241 60.91 10.35 -21.51
C ILE A 241 60.57 11.55 -22.40
N GLU A 242 61.59 12.29 -22.87
CA GLU A 242 61.43 13.48 -23.70
C GLU A 242 60.84 13.13 -25.07
N ALA A 243 61.32 12.04 -25.68
CA ALA A 243 60.80 11.54 -26.95
C ALA A 243 59.35 11.08 -26.82
N ALA A 244 59.02 10.31 -25.77
CA ALA A 244 57.67 9.84 -25.49
C ALA A 244 56.67 10.99 -25.31
N VAL A 245 57.05 12.01 -24.53
CA VAL A 245 56.23 13.19 -24.27
C VAL A 245 56.05 14.04 -25.54
N ALA A 246 57.12 14.25 -26.32
CA ALA A 246 57.04 15.00 -27.58
C ALA A 246 56.13 14.31 -28.61
N ALA A 247 56.20 12.98 -28.69
CA ALA A 247 55.41 12.16 -29.61
C ALA A 247 53.97 11.92 -29.14
N PHE A 248 53.64 12.23 -27.88
CA PHE A 248 52.27 12.09 -27.36
C PHE A 248 51.37 13.22 -27.89
N LYS A 249 50.28 12.82 -28.56
CA LYS A 249 49.25 13.72 -29.10
C LYS A 249 47.99 13.57 -28.26
N TYR A 250 47.58 14.67 -27.64
CA TYR A 250 46.34 14.74 -26.90
C TYR A 250 45.33 15.59 -27.66
N ALA A 251 44.16 15.02 -27.96
CA ALA A 251 43.20 15.63 -28.89
C ALA A 251 42.25 16.65 -28.24
N HIS A 252 42.11 16.63 -26.91
CA HIS A 252 41.18 17.52 -26.20
C HIS A 252 41.85 18.82 -25.76
N LYS A 253 41.06 19.90 -25.62
CA LYS A 253 41.50 21.22 -25.16
C LYS A 253 41.04 21.47 -23.72
N ASP A 254 41.60 20.71 -22.79
CA ASP A 254 41.28 20.78 -21.35
C ASP A 254 42.55 21.01 -20.50
N GLU A 255 42.45 20.93 -19.17
CA GLU A 255 43.59 21.12 -18.27
C GLU A 255 44.72 20.09 -18.49
N PHE A 256 44.41 18.89 -18.98
CA PHE A 256 45.43 17.91 -19.32
C PHE A 256 46.23 18.35 -20.54
N SER A 257 45.58 18.98 -21.52
CA SER A 257 46.30 19.59 -22.67
C SER A 257 47.25 20.70 -22.23
N LEU A 258 46.80 21.59 -21.34
CA LEU A 258 47.64 22.66 -20.78
C LEU A 258 48.82 22.10 -19.98
N LEU A 259 48.59 21.01 -19.24
CA LEU A 259 49.65 20.29 -18.53
C LEU A 259 50.68 19.72 -19.52
N MET A 260 50.23 19.06 -20.59
CA MET A 260 51.13 18.49 -21.60
C MET A 260 51.94 19.58 -22.31
N ASP A 261 51.33 20.71 -22.63
CA ASP A 261 52.02 21.86 -23.24
C ASP A 261 53.07 22.45 -22.28
N ALA A 262 52.73 22.58 -21.00
CA ALA A 262 53.66 23.05 -19.97
C ALA A 262 54.84 22.10 -19.76
N ILE A 263 54.61 20.78 -19.82
CA ILE A 263 55.68 19.77 -19.76
C ILE A 263 56.58 19.88 -21.00
N LYS A 264 56.00 20.02 -22.21
CA LYS A 264 56.76 20.16 -23.47
C LYS A 264 57.58 21.46 -23.52
N ALA A 265 57.14 22.53 -22.87
CA ALA A 265 57.81 23.82 -22.87
C ALA A 265 59.04 23.91 -21.94
N LYS A 266 59.21 22.99 -20.99
CA LYS A 266 60.37 22.97 -20.08
C LYS A 266 61.36 21.88 -20.50
N PRO A 267 62.56 22.21 -21.00
CA PRO A 267 63.57 21.21 -21.29
C PRO A 267 63.94 20.45 -20.00
N TYR A 268 64.02 19.13 -20.07
CA TYR A 268 64.46 18.32 -18.94
C TYR A 268 65.92 18.68 -18.66
N PRO A 269 66.30 18.98 -17.39
CA PRO A 269 67.70 19.19 -17.07
C PRO A 269 68.43 17.89 -17.39
N GLN A 270 69.30 17.91 -18.41
CA GLN A 270 70.13 16.76 -18.74
C GLN A 270 70.80 16.30 -17.45
N SER A 271 70.59 15.02 -17.09
CA SER A 271 71.26 14.45 -15.94
C SER A 271 72.76 14.55 -16.22
N LYS A 272 73.43 15.54 -15.62
CA LYS A 272 74.89 15.52 -15.52
C LYS A 272 75.22 14.16 -14.94
N GLY A 273 75.85 13.31 -15.74
CA GLY A 273 76.10 11.92 -15.39
C GLY A 273 76.58 11.86 -13.96
N ARG A 274 75.88 11.10 -13.12
CA ARG A 274 76.47 10.71 -11.84
C ARG A 274 77.70 9.87 -12.22
N PRO A 275 78.91 10.28 -11.81
CA PRO A 275 80.09 9.45 -11.98
C PRO A 275 79.92 8.12 -11.26
#